data_AF-A0A9P7K0I6-F1
#
_entry.id   AF-A0A9P7K0I6-F1
#
_cell.length_a   1.000
_cell.length_b   1.000
_cell.length_c   1.000
_cell.angle_alpha   90.00
_cell.angle_beta   90.00
_cell.angle_gamma   90.00
#
_symmetry.space_group_name_H-M   'P 1'
#
loop_
_entity.id
_entity.type
_entity.pdbx_description
1 polymer ?
#
loop_
_entity_poly.entity_id
_entity_poly.type
_entity_poly.pdbx_seq_one_letter_code
_entity_poly.pdbx_strand_id
1 'polypeptide(L)'
;MFLYNNYKQVLDILYDGQTVLPCLMWELSVTDETELECQEGIRWDDMDELEMKLGMDKHWQPEDIEWQNTGWLIANRKFQLALDTLEGLIVARIFKLSKMNRAGTGYKMQKHIGKALQVWSAAICTALNCYNLTAHALSPPHPALKWEDIVEYAFLADFELLRDACEDILQCLWATPSGCHAMDLYFKMCRTREEIEHLNVEIRCVATYLQDESTCDSHVRTLIRGANT
;
A
#
# COMPACT_ATOMS: atom_id res chain seq x y z
N MET A 1 21.45 11.08 -23.29
CA MET A 1 20.50 12.16 -22.93
C MET A 1 19.60 11.77 -21.75
N PHE A 2 19.18 10.50 -21.63
CA PHE A 2 18.30 10.01 -20.56
C PHE A 2 18.95 10.04 -19.15
N LEU A 3 20.15 9.47 -18.98
CA LEU A 3 20.85 9.42 -17.68
C LEU A 3 21.16 10.80 -17.07
N TYR A 4 21.58 11.75 -17.91
CA TYR A 4 21.83 13.13 -17.48
C TYR A 4 20.54 13.84 -17.02
N ASN A 5 19.42 13.55 -17.67
CA ASN A 5 18.13 14.14 -17.32
C ASN A 5 17.61 13.56 -16.00
N ASN A 6 17.75 12.24 -15.80
CA ASN A 6 17.41 11.58 -14.54
C ASN A 6 18.29 12.12 -13.40
N TYR A 7 19.60 12.24 -13.61
CA TYR A 7 20.52 12.78 -12.60
C TYR A 7 20.20 14.23 -12.22
N LYS A 8 19.83 15.06 -13.21
CA LYS A 8 19.40 16.44 -12.97
C LYS A 8 18.08 16.50 -12.18
N GLN A 9 17.10 15.68 -12.56
CA GLN A 9 15.80 15.61 -11.89
C GLN A 9 15.96 15.14 -10.42
N VAL A 10 16.83 14.17 -10.18
CA VAL A 10 17.22 13.68 -8.86
C VAL A 10 17.83 14.82 -8.00
N LEU A 11 18.74 15.60 -8.57
CA LEU A 11 19.33 16.73 -7.85
C LEU A 11 18.31 17.82 -7.51
N ASP A 12 17.39 18.13 -8.43
CA ASP A 12 16.34 19.13 -8.22
C ASP A 12 15.37 18.69 -7.09
N ILE A 13 14.97 17.40 -7.07
CA ILE A 13 14.10 16.84 -6.02
C ILE A 13 14.77 16.87 -4.63
N LEU A 14 16.07 16.61 -4.53
CA LEU A 14 16.79 16.67 -3.26
C LEU A 14 16.92 18.10 -2.73
N TYR A 15 17.19 19.05 -3.63
CA TYR A 15 17.32 20.47 -3.28
C TYR A 15 15.98 21.05 -2.80
N ASP A 16 14.90 20.77 -3.53
CA ASP A 16 13.57 21.25 -3.16
C ASP A 16 13.06 20.56 -1.87
N GLY A 17 13.28 19.24 -1.73
CA GLY A 17 12.89 18.50 -0.54
C GLY A 17 13.59 18.98 0.74
N GLN A 18 14.90 19.30 0.68
CA GLN A 18 15.65 19.83 1.83
C GLN A 18 15.15 21.20 2.31
N THR A 19 14.50 21.98 1.45
CA THR A 19 14.01 23.32 1.80
C THR A 19 12.55 23.31 2.23
N VAL A 20 11.72 22.43 1.65
CA VAL A 20 10.27 22.41 1.87
C VAL A 20 9.88 21.47 3.01
N LEU A 21 10.57 20.34 3.18
CA LEU A 21 10.23 19.32 4.18
C LEU A 21 10.31 19.85 5.63
N PRO A 22 11.35 20.61 6.05
CA PRO A 22 11.42 21.14 7.41
C PRO A 22 10.29 22.13 7.75
N CYS A 23 9.84 22.91 6.76
CA CYS A 23 8.73 23.85 6.93
C CYS A 23 7.40 23.11 7.15
N LEU A 24 7.14 22.05 6.38
CA LEU A 24 5.93 21.23 6.53
C LEU A 24 5.95 20.41 7.83
N MET A 25 7.11 19.90 8.25
CA MET A 25 7.26 19.20 9.53
C MET A 25 6.98 20.12 10.72
N TRP A 26 7.42 21.38 10.65
CA TRP A 26 7.11 22.40 11.66
C TRP A 26 5.62 22.75 11.72
N GLU A 27 4.96 22.87 10.56
CA GLU A 27 3.51 23.12 10.49
C GLU A 27 2.67 21.96 11.05
N LEU A 28 3.15 20.72 10.93
CA LEU A 28 2.45 19.52 11.38
C LEU A 28 2.82 19.09 12.81
N SER A 29 3.70 19.82 13.50
CA SER A 29 4.20 19.49 14.85
C SER A 29 4.80 18.07 14.98
N VAL A 30 5.31 17.51 13.88
CA VAL A 30 5.97 16.19 13.85
C VAL A 30 7.45 16.39 14.16
N THR A 31 7.94 15.74 15.22
CA THR A 31 9.30 15.96 15.74
C THR A 31 10.29 14.83 15.46
N ASP A 32 9.82 13.65 15.03
CA ASP A 32 10.69 12.50 14.78
C ASP A 32 10.27 11.72 13.51
N GLU A 33 11.26 11.30 12.70
CA GLU A 33 11.06 10.62 11.39
C GLU A 33 10.78 9.11 11.54
N THR A 34 10.83 8.59 12.77
CA THR A 34 10.82 7.15 13.08
C THR A 34 9.43 6.50 13.19
N GLU A 35 8.33 7.24 13.02
CA GLU A 35 6.96 6.71 13.19
C GLU A 35 6.41 5.90 12.00
N LEU A 36 7.20 5.60 10.97
CA LEU A 36 6.68 5.11 9.67
C LEU A 36 7.11 3.70 9.21
N GLU A 37 7.65 2.85 10.08
CA GLU A 37 8.06 1.49 9.67
C GLU A 37 7.30 0.38 10.44
N CYS A 38 6.47 -0.38 9.72
CA CYS A 38 5.87 -1.64 10.18
C CYS A 38 6.17 -2.73 9.14
N GLN A 39 6.77 -3.85 9.57
CA GLN A 39 7.08 -4.99 8.69
C GLN A 39 6.56 -6.30 9.27
N GLU A 40 5.86 -7.06 8.43
CA GLU A 40 5.22 -8.34 8.73
C GLU A 40 6.21 -9.52 8.78
N GLY A 41 5.91 -10.49 9.66
CA GLY A 41 6.05 -11.92 9.37
C GLY A 41 7.16 -12.68 10.12
N ILE A 42 6.93 -13.04 11.38
CA ILE A 42 7.78 -13.99 12.13
C ILE A 42 7.06 -15.34 12.23
N ARG A 43 7.78 -16.42 11.89
CA ARG A 43 7.34 -17.81 12.00
C ARG A 43 7.60 -18.30 13.44
N TRP A 44 6.68 -19.07 14.03
CA TRP A 44 6.70 -19.44 15.46
C TRP A 44 8.00 -20.09 15.96
N ASP A 45 8.69 -20.89 15.14
CA ASP A 45 9.99 -21.49 15.51
C ASP A 45 11.12 -20.46 15.67
N ASP A 46 10.99 -19.28 15.06
CA ASP A 46 11.97 -18.20 15.18
C ASP A 46 11.72 -17.37 16.45
N MET A 47 10.56 -17.52 17.10
CA MET A 47 10.13 -16.76 18.28
C MET A 47 10.93 -17.15 19.53
N ASP A 48 11.10 -18.46 19.78
CA ASP A 48 11.87 -18.98 20.92
C ASP A 48 13.36 -18.53 20.87
N GLU A 49 13.96 -18.52 19.67
CA GLU A 49 15.35 -18.09 19.48
C GLU A 49 15.49 -16.57 19.65
N LEU A 50 14.51 -15.79 19.17
CA LEU A 50 14.45 -14.34 19.34
C LEU A 50 14.22 -13.94 20.80
N GLU A 51 13.35 -14.63 21.52
CA GLU A 51 13.08 -14.38 22.93
C GLU A 51 14.30 -14.66 23.80
N MET A 52 15.03 -15.74 23.50
CA MET A 52 16.31 -16.04 24.16
C MET A 52 17.35 -14.95 23.87
N LYS A 53 17.42 -14.43 22.64
CA LYS A 53 18.32 -13.32 22.26
C LYS A 53 17.94 -11.99 22.93
N LEU A 54 16.65 -11.76 23.18
CA LEU A 54 16.11 -10.55 23.79
C LEU A 54 16.07 -10.60 25.33
N GLY A 55 16.37 -11.76 25.93
CA GLY A 55 16.46 -11.91 27.39
C GLY A 55 15.12 -11.79 28.11
N MET A 56 14.04 -12.25 27.48
CA MET A 56 12.70 -12.21 28.05
C MET A 56 12.49 -13.38 29.02
N ASP A 57 12.18 -13.07 30.28
CA ASP A 57 12.20 -14.04 31.40
C ASP A 57 10.85 -14.78 31.63
N LYS A 58 9.73 -14.24 31.10
CA LYS A 58 8.39 -14.85 31.24
C LYS A 58 7.55 -14.64 29.96
N HIS A 59 7.00 -15.72 29.42
CA HIS A 59 5.99 -15.67 28.35
C HIS A 59 4.65 -15.14 28.87
N TRP A 60 3.95 -14.37 28.04
CA TRP A 60 2.57 -13.97 28.32
C TRP A 60 1.67 -15.19 28.47
N GLN A 61 0.99 -15.29 29.61
CA GLN A 61 0.01 -16.33 29.88
C GLN A 61 -1.41 -15.82 29.57
N PRO A 62 -2.38 -16.71 29.31
CA PRO A 62 -3.78 -16.32 29.07
C PRO A 62 -4.42 -15.47 30.16
N GLU A 63 -3.90 -15.53 31.39
CA GLU A 63 -4.34 -14.76 32.55
C GLU A 63 -3.71 -13.36 32.63
N ASP A 64 -2.62 -13.10 31.89
CA ASP A 64 -1.95 -11.81 31.88
C ASP A 64 -2.80 -10.79 31.08
N ILE A 65 -2.87 -9.54 31.57
CA ILE A 65 -3.70 -8.49 30.98
C ILE A 65 -3.24 -8.16 29.54
N GLU A 66 -1.93 -8.24 29.30
CA GLU A 66 -1.32 -8.03 27.99
C GLU A 66 -1.80 -9.07 26.98
N TRP A 67 -1.88 -10.34 27.35
CA TRP A 67 -2.40 -11.40 26.49
C TRP A 67 -3.86 -11.17 26.12
N GLN A 68 -4.69 -10.82 27.11
CA GLN A 68 -6.11 -10.55 26.89
C GLN A 68 -6.33 -9.32 26.00
N ASN A 69 -5.56 -8.26 26.23
CA ASN A 69 -5.56 -7.05 25.39
C ASN A 69 -5.15 -7.37 23.96
N THR A 70 -4.09 -8.16 23.76
CA THR A 70 -3.67 -8.60 22.42
C THR A 70 -4.73 -9.48 21.76
N GLY A 71 -5.37 -10.39 22.50
CA GLY A 71 -6.49 -11.17 22.01
C GLY A 71 -7.65 -10.29 21.54
N TRP A 72 -7.99 -9.26 22.30
CA TRP A 72 -8.99 -8.26 21.92
C TRP A 72 -8.58 -7.47 20.68
N LEU A 73 -7.33 -7.00 20.60
CA LEU A 73 -6.80 -6.26 19.44
C LEU A 73 -6.84 -7.10 18.16
N ILE A 74 -6.47 -8.38 18.25
CA ILE A 74 -6.52 -9.31 17.11
C ILE A 74 -7.98 -9.55 16.68
N ALA A 75 -8.89 -9.74 17.63
CA ALA A 75 -10.31 -9.91 17.35
C ALA A 75 -10.91 -8.65 16.68
N ASN A 76 -10.59 -7.47 17.22
CA ASN A 76 -11.00 -6.19 16.66
C ASN A 76 -10.44 -6.00 15.24
N ARG A 77 -9.16 -6.32 15.02
CA ARG A 77 -8.55 -6.24 13.68
C ARG A 77 -9.24 -7.18 12.68
N LYS A 78 -9.58 -8.41 13.09
CA LYS A 78 -10.32 -9.35 12.24
C LYS A 78 -11.71 -8.83 11.89
N PHE A 79 -12.40 -8.21 12.85
CA PHE A 79 -13.67 -7.55 12.61
C PHE A 79 -13.53 -6.38 11.60
N GLN A 80 -12.56 -5.49 11.81
CA GLN A 80 -12.28 -4.37 10.90
C GLN A 80 -11.96 -4.86 9.48
N LEU A 81 -11.14 -5.90 9.32
CA LEU A 81 -10.86 -6.47 8.00
C LEU A 81 -12.09 -7.09 7.32
N ALA A 82 -12.94 -7.77 8.10
CA ALA A 82 -14.18 -8.33 7.58
C ALA A 82 -15.15 -7.22 7.12
N LEU A 83 -15.15 -6.11 7.87
CA LEU A 83 -15.90 -4.91 7.60
C LEU A 83 -15.39 -4.19 6.33
N ASP A 84 -14.09 -3.89 6.23
CA ASP A 84 -13.45 -3.30 5.05
C ASP A 84 -13.73 -4.12 3.77
N THR A 85 -13.67 -5.45 3.89
CA THR A 85 -13.93 -6.36 2.77
C THR A 85 -15.37 -6.27 2.31
N LEU A 86 -16.32 -6.24 3.25
CA LEU A 86 -17.74 -6.10 2.95
C LEU A 86 -18.04 -4.74 2.28
N GLU A 87 -17.46 -3.67 2.81
CA GLU A 87 -17.56 -2.31 2.27
C GLU A 87 -17.04 -2.21 0.84
N GLY A 88 -15.81 -2.67 0.59
CA GLY A 88 -15.21 -2.63 -0.74
C GLY A 88 -16.07 -3.34 -1.80
N LEU A 89 -16.67 -4.49 -1.44
CA LEU A 89 -17.56 -5.24 -2.32
C LEU A 89 -18.87 -4.50 -2.61
N ILE A 90 -19.46 -3.84 -1.60
CA ILE A 90 -20.72 -3.08 -1.75
C ILE A 90 -20.49 -1.82 -2.59
N VAL A 91 -19.43 -1.07 -2.30
CA VAL A 91 -19.02 0.09 -3.11
C VAL A 91 -18.79 -0.33 -4.56
N ALA A 92 -18.02 -1.40 -4.79
CA ALA A 92 -17.80 -1.93 -6.13
C ALA A 92 -19.12 -2.31 -6.85
N ARG A 93 -20.07 -2.93 -6.14
CA ARG A 93 -21.41 -3.25 -6.66
C ARG A 93 -22.16 -2.00 -7.09
N ILE A 94 -22.21 -0.95 -6.26
CA ILE A 94 -22.90 0.32 -6.56
C ILE A 94 -22.32 0.95 -7.84
N PHE A 95 -20.99 1.05 -7.94
CA PHE A 95 -20.33 1.58 -9.14
C PHE A 95 -20.64 0.77 -10.40
N LYS A 96 -20.80 -0.55 -10.29
CA LYS A 96 -21.11 -1.40 -11.45
C LYS A 96 -22.57 -1.40 -11.84
N LEU A 97 -23.49 -1.28 -10.89
CA LEU A 97 -24.89 -1.00 -11.18
C LEU A 97 -25.04 0.35 -11.90
N SER A 98 -24.37 1.39 -11.40
CA SER A 98 -24.30 2.70 -12.06
C SER A 98 -23.77 2.59 -13.50
N LYS A 99 -22.71 1.79 -13.71
CA LYS A 99 -22.16 1.54 -15.04
C LYS A 99 -23.13 0.80 -15.98
N MET A 100 -23.90 -0.16 -15.47
CA MET A 100 -24.91 -0.89 -16.25
C MET A 100 -26.05 0.04 -16.70
N ASN A 101 -26.44 0.98 -15.84
CA ASN A 101 -27.55 1.91 -16.07
C ASN A 101 -27.17 3.11 -16.97
N ARG A 102 -25.89 3.25 -17.36
CA ARG A 102 -25.43 4.33 -18.23
C ARG A 102 -25.78 4.06 -19.70
N ALA A 103 -26.38 5.06 -20.36
CA ALA A 103 -26.67 5.03 -21.79
C ALA A 103 -25.38 4.87 -22.62
N GLY A 104 -25.43 4.05 -23.67
CA GLY A 104 -24.26 3.71 -24.52
C GLY A 104 -23.54 2.41 -24.15
N THR A 105 -24.01 1.68 -23.13
CA THR A 105 -23.44 0.36 -22.76
C THR A 105 -24.01 -0.73 -23.68
N GLY A 106 -23.17 -1.27 -24.57
CA GLY A 106 -23.60 -2.32 -25.50
C GLY A 106 -24.00 -3.64 -24.81
N TYR A 107 -24.88 -4.42 -25.44
CA TYR A 107 -25.45 -5.67 -24.89
C TYR A 107 -24.39 -6.66 -24.36
N LYS A 108 -23.28 -6.84 -25.07
CA LYS A 108 -22.17 -7.71 -24.62
C LYS A 108 -21.61 -7.25 -23.28
N MET A 109 -21.41 -5.95 -23.11
CA MET A 109 -20.89 -5.36 -21.87
C MET A 109 -21.91 -5.48 -20.74
N GLN A 110 -23.19 -5.26 -20.99
CA GLN A 110 -24.26 -5.50 -20.02
C GLN A 110 -24.29 -6.96 -19.55
N LYS A 111 -24.12 -7.93 -20.46
CA LYS A 111 -24.04 -9.35 -20.12
C LYS A 111 -22.84 -9.67 -19.23
N HIS A 112 -21.67 -9.06 -19.48
CA HIS A 112 -20.51 -9.22 -18.61
C HIS A 112 -20.72 -8.57 -17.24
N ILE A 113 -21.36 -7.40 -17.18
CA ILE A 113 -21.70 -6.76 -15.90
C ILE A 113 -22.70 -7.62 -15.12
N GLY A 114 -23.73 -8.18 -15.75
CA GLY A 114 -24.69 -9.07 -15.11
C GLY A 114 -24.06 -10.33 -14.52
N LYS A 115 -23.13 -10.98 -15.25
CA LYS A 115 -22.36 -12.11 -14.73
C LYS A 115 -21.47 -11.73 -13.55
N ALA A 116 -20.81 -10.58 -13.63
CA ALA A 116 -19.98 -10.08 -12.54
C ALA A 116 -20.83 -9.81 -11.28
N LEU A 117 -22.02 -9.21 -11.43
CA LEU A 117 -22.95 -8.97 -10.33
C LEU A 117 -23.40 -10.27 -9.64
N GLN A 118 -23.60 -11.36 -10.37
CA GLN A 118 -23.94 -12.67 -9.78
C GLN A 118 -22.79 -13.26 -8.96
N VAL A 119 -21.56 -13.20 -9.49
CA VAL A 119 -20.36 -13.64 -8.74
C VAL A 119 -20.19 -12.78 -7.48
N TRP A 120 -20.44 -11.48 -7.60
CA TRP A 120 -20.31 -10.55 -6.50
C TRP A 120 -21.41 -10.69 -5.46
N SER A 121 -22.64 -11.04 -5.83
CA SER A 121 -23.67 -11.32 -4.82
C SER A 121 -23.27 -12.49 -3.93
N ALA A 122 -22.64 -13.53 -4.49
CA ALA A 122 -22.11 -14.63 -3.68
C ALA A 122 -20.96 -14.16 -2.77
N ALA A 123 -20.04 -13.33 -3.29
CA ALA A 123 -18.93 -12.77 -2.51
C ALA A 123 -19.42 -11.87 -1.36
N ILE A 124 -20.44 -11.03 -1.60
CA ILE A 124 -21.05 -10.19 -0.57
C ILE A 124 -21.72 -11.05 0.50
N CYS A 125 -22.44 -12.12 0.13
CA CYS A 125 -22.99 -13.05 1.12
C CYS A 125 -21.90 -13.68 2.00
N THR A 126 -20.77 -14.08 1.40
CA THR A 126 -19.63 -14.62 2.16
C THR A 126 -19.02 -13.58 3.08
N ALA A 127 -18.79 -12.36 2.59
CA ALA A 127 -18.25 -11.26 3.39
C ALA A 127 -19.21 -10.86 4.53
N LEU A 128 -20.51 -10.83 4.27
CA LEU A 128 -21.55 -10.58 5.26
C LEU A 128 -21.53 -11.64 6.37
N ASN A 129 -21.41 -12.92 6.01
CA ASN A 129 -21.29 -13.99 6.99
C ASN A 129 -20.01 -13.82 7.83
N CYS A 130 -18.88 -13.50 7.21
CA CYS A 130 -17.63 -13.22 7.93
C CYS A 130 -17.80 -12.04 8.89
N TYR A 131 -18.40 -10.93 8.44
CA TYR A 131 -18.72 -9.78 9.28
C TYR A 131 -19.56 -10.22 10.49
N ASN A 132 -20.72 -10.85 10.27
CA ASN A 132 -21.63 -11.26 11.34
C ASN A 132 -20.96 -12.24 12.33
N LEU A 133 -20.12 -13.16 11.85
CA LEU A 133 -19.36 -14.07 12.71
C LEU A 133 -18.36 -13.32 13.59
N THR A 134 -17.60 -12.38 13.01
CA THR A 134 -16.63 -11.58 13.77
C THR A 134 -17.29 -10.57 14.70
N ALA A 135 -18.41 -9.97 14.29
CA ALA A 135 -19.21 -9.03 15.07
C ALA A 135 -19.74 -9.66 16.36
N HIS A 136 -20.19 -10.92 16.30
CA HIS A 136 -20.65 -11.68 17.46
C HIS A 136 -19.52 -12.18 18.35
N ALA A 137 -18.30 -12.33 17.81
CA ALA A 137 -17.13 -12.76 18.58
C ALA A 137 -16.53 -11.63 19.44
N LEU A 138 -16.90 -10.37 19.18
CA LEU A 138 -16.47 -9.22 19.97
C LEU A 138 -17.24 -9.09 21.29
N SER A 139 -16.60 -8.44 22.27
CA SER A 139 -17.20 -8.05 23.55
C SER A 139 -17.04 -6.54 23.72
N PRO A 140 -18.14 -5.74 23.64
CA PRO A 140 -19.53 -6.15 23.39
C PRO A 140 -19.80 -6.60 21.94
N PRO A 141 -20.84 -7.42 21.70
CA PRO A 141 -21.19 -7.87 20.36
C PRO A 141 -21.81 -6.73 19.54
N HIS A 142 -21.38 -6.60 18.28
CA HIS A 142 -21.94 -5.63 17.34
C HIS A 142 -23.25 -6.12 16.70
N PRO A 143 -24.12 -5.22 16.22
CA PRO A 143 -25.34 -5.58 15.50
C PRO A 143 -25.04 -6.38 14.22
N ALA A 144 -25.78 -7.47 14.02
CA ALA A 144 -25.71 -8.26 12.80
C ALA A 144 -26.46 -7.57 11.65
N LEU A 145 -25.86 -7.59 10.46
CA LEU A 145 -26.46 -7.05 9.23
C LEU A 145 -27.21 -8.15 8.49
N LYS A 146 -28.36 -7.80 7.91
CA LYS A 146 -29.10 -8.71 7.03
C LYS A 146 -28.82 -8.40 5.56
N TRP A 147 -29.12 -9.38 4.70
CA TRP A 147 -28.97 -9.22 3.27
C TRP A 147 -29.92 -8.16 2.70
N GLU A 148 -31.13 -8.06 3.26
CA GLU A 148 -32.12 -7.07 2.85
C GLU A 148 -31.58 -5.65 3.02
N ASP A 149 -31.00 -5.36 4.19
CA ASP A 149 -30.36 -4.09 4.51
C ASP A 149 -29.28 -3.75 3.45
N ILE A 150 -28.50 -4.75 3.03
CA ILE A 150 -27.42 -4.58 2.04
C ILE A 150 -27.94 -4.28 0.63
N VAL A 151 -29.04 -4.91 0.24
CA VAL A 151 -29.64 -4.71 -1.09
C VAL A 151 -30.30 -3.34 -1.18
N GLU A 152 -30.88 -2.86 -0.08
CA GLU A 152 -31.53 -1.55 0.04
C GLU A 152 -30.55 -0.38 -0.08
N TYR A 153 -29.26 -0.58 0.22
CA TYR A 153 -28.23 0.42 -0.05
C TYR A 153 -28.03 0.66 -1.56
N ALA A 154 -28.84 1.58 -2.10
CA ALA A 154 -28.76 2.04 -3.47
C ALA A 154 -27.78 3.22 -3.63
N PHE A 155 -27.47 3.92 -2.54
CA PHE A 155 -26.61 5.10 -2.53
C PHE A 155 -25.51 5.00 -1.45
N LEU A 156 -24.34 5.57 -1.75
CA LEU A 156 -23.18 5.53 -0.87
C LEU A 156 -23.41 6.23 0.48
N ALA A 157 -24.28 7.26 0.52
CA ALA A 157 -24.54 7.98 1.77
C ALA A 157 -25.48 7.25 2.74
N ASP A 158 -26.18 6.20 2.29
CA ASP A 158 -27.08 5.41 3.14
C ASP A 158 -26.31 4.35 3.94
N PHE A 159 -25.01 4.20 3.67
CA PHE A 159 -24.19 3.17 4.28
C PHE A 159 -23.55 3.69 5.57
N GLU A 160 -24.33 3.73 6.65
CA GLU A 160 -23.88 4.16 7.99
C GLU A 160 -22.68 3.33 8.51
N LEU A 161 -22.56 2.09 8.05
CA LEU A 161 -21.45 1.19 8.38
C LEU A 161 -20.07 1.75 7.97
N LEU A 162 -20.00 2.53 6.87
CA LEU A 162 -18.78 3.23 6.42
C LEU A 162 -18.35 4.35 7.39
N ARG A 163 -19.23 4.81 8.29
CA ARG A 163 -18.92 5.87 9.25
C ARG A 163 -18.33 5.35 10.55
N ASP A 164 -18.71 4.14 10.96
CA ASP A 164 -18.25 3.54 12.21
C ASP A 164 -16.90 2.80 12.05
N ALA A 165 -16.56 2.35 10.83
CA ALA A 165 -15.32 1.65 10.50
C ALA A 165 -14.14 2.61 10.22
N CYS A 166 -14.42 3.73 9.57
CA CYS A 166 -13.43 4.76 9.37
C CYS A 166 -13.20 5.46 10.72
N GLU A 167 -12.09 5.12 11.38
CA GLU A 167 -11.37 6.16 12.14
C GLU A 167 -11.35 7.41 11.27
N ASP A 168 -11.56 8.59 11.87
CA ASP A 168 -11.63 9.84 11.12
C ASP A 168 -10.24 10.14 10.54
N ILE A 169 -9.87 9.45 9.46
CA ILE A 169 -8.58 9.53 8.77
C ILE A 169 -8.35 10.98 8.32
N LEU A 170 -9.42 11.76 8.14
CA LEU A 170 -9.34 13.19 7.87
C LEU A 170 -8.64 13.97 9.00
N GLN A 171 -8.62 13.45 10.23
CA GLN A 171 -7.87 13.99 11.36
C GLN A 171 -6.43 13.47 11.45
N CYS A 172 -6.08 12.41 10.72
CA CYS A 172 -4.70 11.95 10.67
C CYS A 172 -3.84 12.98 9.93
N LEU A 173 -2.75 13.43 10.58
CA LEU A 173 -1.81 14.39 10.00
C LEU A 173 -1.32 13.97 8.62
N TRP A 174 -1.11 12.66 8.41
CA TRP A 174 -0.66 12.07 7.14
C TRP A 174 -1.70 12.13 6.01
N ALA A 175 -3.00 12.26 6.32
CA ALA A 175 -4.06 12.37 5.32
C ALA A 175 -4.41 13.83 4.96
N THR A 176 -3.89 14.80 5.73
CA THR A 176 -4.01 16.22 5.38
C THR A 176 -3.25 16.50 4.08
N PRO A 177 -3.68 17.47 3.25
CA PRO A 177 -2.96 17.81 2.01
C PRO A 177 -1.47 18.13 2.27
N SER A 178 -1.17 18.82 3.37
CA SER A 178 0.20 19.14 3.78
C SER A 178 1.00 17.91 4.23
N GLY A 179 0.40 17.00 5.00
CA GLY A 179 1.08 15.77 5.44
C GLY A 179 1.30 14.76 4.31
N CYS A 180 0.31 14.59 3.43
CA CYS A 180 0.47 13.84 2.18
C CYS A 180 1.64 14.41 1.35
N HIS A 181 1.72 15.74 1.24
CA HIS A 181 2.80 16.40 0.50
C HIS A 181 4.16 16.21 1.17
N ALA A 182 4.24 16.32 2.49
CA ALA A 182 5.45 16.09 3.26
C ALA A 182 5.96 14.65 3.11
N MET A 183 5.08 13.66 3.24
CA MET A 183 5.45 12.24 3.03
C MET A 183 5.88 11.95 1.60
N ASP A 184 5.16 12.46 0.59
CA ASP A 184 5.53 12.28 -0.81
C ASP A 184 6.91 12.89 -1.09
N LEU A 185 7.21 14.06 -0.52
CA LEU A 185 8.55 14.67 -0.59
C LEU A 185 9.60 13.81 0.11
N TYR A 186 9.35 13.35 1.33
CA TYR A 186 10.25 12.50 2.09
C TYR A 186 10.59 11.21 1.33
N PHE A 187 9.57 10.47 0.87
CA PHE A 187 9.79 9.23 0.14
C PHE A 187 10.43 9.46 -1.23
N LYS A 188 10.12 10.57 -1.92
CA LYS A 188 10.85 10.98 -3.12
C LYS A 188 12.32 11.23 -2.81
N MET A 189 12.66 11.91 -1.73
CA MET A 189 14.06 12.12 -1.33
C MET A 189 14.78 10.80 -1.03
N CYS A 190 14.13 9.87 -0.31
CA CYS A 190 14.70 8.54 -0.02
C CYS A 190 14.98 7.77 -1.32
N ARG A 191 13.99 7.65 -2.21
CA ARG A 191 14.16 6.98 -3.52
C ARG A 191 15.19 7.67 -4.41
N THR A 192 15.27 9.00 -4.32
CA THR A 192 16.23 9.79 -5.09
C THR A 192 17.66 9.51 -4.64
N ARG A 193 17.90 9.27 -3.34
CA ARG A 193 19.22 8.84 -2.84
C ARG A 193 19.60 7.45 -3.37
N GLU A 194 18.67 6.51 -3.35
CA GLU A 194 18.87 5.17 -3.94
C GLU A 194 19.17 5.26 -5.45
N GLU A 195 18.43 6.10 -6.17
CA GLU A 195 18.61 6.29 -7.61
C GLU A 195 19.99 6.88 -7.96
N ILE A 196 20.59 7.74 -7.11
CA ILE A 196 21.97 8.21 -7.32
C ILE A 196 22.97 7.05 -7.28
N GLU A 197 22.80 6.13 -6.33
CA GLU A 197 23.68 4.96 -6.22
C GLU A 197 23.57 4.07 -7.45
N HIS A 198 22.34 3.84 -7.93
CA HIS A 198 22.07 3.10 -9.16
C HIS A 198 22.66 3.80 -10.39
N LEU A 199 22.42 5.10 -10.56
CA LEU A 199 22.94 5.87 -11.68
C LEU A 199 24.47 5.88 -11.70
N ASN A 200 25.13 5.93 -10.54
CA ASN A 200 26.59 5.85 -10.47
C ASN A 200 27.14 4.52 -10.99
N VAL A 201 26.45 3.41 -10.72
CA VAL A 201 26.80 2.09 -11.28
C VAL A 201 26.53 2.08 -12.78
N GLU A 202 25.38 2.56 -13.22
CA GLU A 202 24.99 2.55 -14.63
C GLU A 202 25.92 3.43 -15.49
N ILE A 203 26.32 4.61 -15.00
CA ILE A 203 27.29 5.48 -15.68
C ILE A 203 28.62 4.76 -15.88
N ARG A 204 29.10 4.01 -14.87
CA ARG A 204 30.33 3.21 -14.99
C ARG A 204 30.16 2.09 -16.00
N CYS A 205 29.04 1.36 -15.95
CA CYS A 205 28.74 0.30 -16.91
C CYS A 205 28.71 0.83 -18.35
N VAL A 206 28.06 1.97 -18.59
CA VAL A 206 27.99 2.61 -19.90
C VAL A 206 29.37 3.11 -20.34
N ALA A 207 30.17 3.69 -19.45
CA ALA A 207 31.53 4.12 -19.76
C ALA A 207 32.43 2.94 -20.17
N THR A 208 32.37 1.82 -19.44
CA THR A 208 33.09 0.58 -19.79
C THR A 208 32.61 0.03 -21.12
N TYR A 209 31.29 -0.02 -21.35
CA TYR A 209 30.71 -0.47 -22.62
C TYR A 209 31.23 0.35 -23.82
N LEU A 210 31.25 1.68 -23.70
CA LEU A 210 31.77 2.56 -24.77
C LEU A 210 33.27 2.35 -25.00
N GLN A 211 34.05 2.10 -23.95
CA GLN A 211 35.47 1.77 -24.06
C GLN A 211 35.70 0.42 -24.74
N ASP A 212 34.92 -0.60 -24.39
CA ASP A 212 35.00 -1.92 -25.01
C ASP A 212 34.58 -1.88 -26.49
N GLU A 213 33.53 -1.13 -26.82
CA GLU A 213 33.08 -0.90 -28.20
C GLU A 213 34.19 -0.22 -29.02
N SER A 214 34.80 0.85 -28.52
CA SER A 214 35.90 1.55 -29.21
C SER A 214 37.18 0.71 -29.34
N THR A 215 37.44 -0.17 -28.38
CA THR A 215 38.57 -1.12 -28.41
C THR A 215 38.32 -2.24 -29.42
N CYS A 216 37.09 -2.72 -29.53
CA CYS A 216 36.67 -3.68 -30.54
C CYS A 216 36.80 -3.08 -31.95
N ASP A 217 36.29 -1.85 -32.13
CA ASP A 217 36.32 -1.11 -33.39
C ASP A 217 37.76 -0.88 -33.90
N SER A 218 38.66 -0.51 -33.00
CA SER A 218 40.08 -0.31 -33.33
C SER A 218 40.80 -1.62 -33.66
N HIS A 219 40.54 -2.72 -32.95
CA HIS A 219 41.09 -4.04 -33.31
C HIS A 219 40.64 -4.51 -34.69
N VAL A 220 39.36 -4.38 -35.02
CA VAL A 220 38.83 -4.75 -36.34
C VAL A 220 39.47 -3.91 -37.45
N ARG A 221 39.63 -2.61 -37.25
CA ARG A 221 40.31 -1.73 -38.23
C ARG A 221 41.78 -2.11 -38.43
N THR A 222 42.45 -2.58 -37.38
CA THR A 222 43.86 -2.98 -37.44
C THR A 222 44.04 -4.32 -38.17
N LEU A 223 43.15 -5.28 -37.93
CA LEU A 223 43.09 -6.56 -38.67
C LEU A 223 42.81 -6.35 -40.17
N ILE A 224 41.89 -5.45 -40.51
CA ILE A 224 41.58 -5.12 -41.90
C ILE A 224 42.78 -4.44 -42.60
N ARG A 225 43.58 -3.63 -41.89
CA ARG A 225 44.81 -3.03 -42.45
C ARG A 225 45.92 -4.05 -42.68
N GLY A 226 46.12 -4.99 -41.76
CA GLY A 226 47.15 -6.03 -41.88
C GLY A 226 46.84 -7.11 -42.94
N ALA A 227 45.57 -7.28 -43.31
CA ALA A 227 45.16 -8.22 -44.36
C ALA A 227 45.26 -7.66 -45.80
N ASN A 228 45.48 -6.35 -45.95
CA ASN A 228 45.57 -5.66 -47.25
C ASN A 228 47.02 -5.27 -47.64
N THR A 229 48.01 -5.84 -46.96
CA THR A 229 49.45 -5.77 -47.26
C THR A 229 49.97 -7.17 -47.52
#